data_AF-A0A2D0HIY6-F1
#
_entry.id   AF-A0A2D0HIY6-F1
#
_cell.length_a   1.000
_cell.length_b   1.000
_cell.length_c   1.000
_cell.angle_alpha   90.00
_cell.angle_beta   90.00
_cell.angle_gamma   90.00
#
_symmetry.space_group_name_H-M   'P 1'
#
loop_
_entity.id
_entity.type
_entity.pdbx_description
1 polymer ?
#
loop_
_entity_poly.entity_id
_entity_poly.type
_entity_poly.pdbx_seq_one_letter_code
_entity_poly.pdbx_strand_id
1 'polypeptide(L)'
;MSAELLTIAGSVGKAVFPEIVKKINSELNPTDLEKALKAGVQSAQEWDANQDSDKHLFFRCTPKDARELLERFFKDTGVQEELQKPFTEKTTPNLQVLIKIFDKIKSDKPNLKFHDKSIEHWLKKFADAYFEHTNTYLKFQIAKSDYLKQLLGYFDGVEFVGIKVKTKEEEKFAKLPQIFVMPNVVEQVEVRESIGLRLKS
;
A
#
# COMPACT_ATOMS: atom_id res chain seq x y z
N MET A 1 3.77 35.25 1.76
CA MET A 1 3.73 34.60 0.43
C MET A 1 3.99 33.09 0.48
N SER A 2 5.01 32.58 1.18
CA SER A 2 5.32 31.13 1.23
C SER A 2 4.16 30.24 1.78
N ALA A 3 3.42 30.72 2.80
CA ALA A 3 2.24 30.02 3.33
C ALA A 3 1.04 29.95 2.35
N GLU A 4 0.85 30.97 1.52
CA GLU A 4 -0.22 30.95 0.51
C GLU A 4 0.11 29.97 -0.62
N LEU A 5 1.38 29.87 -1.02
CA LEU A 5 1.85 28.90 -2.01
C LEU A 5 1.81 27.45 -1.50
N LEU A 6 2.08 27.23 -0.20
CA LEU A 6 1.80 25.97 0.51
C LEU A 6 0.33 25.58 0.39
N THR A 7 -0.55 26.56 0.56
CA THR A 7 -2.00 26.39 0.44
C THR A 7 -2.40 26.19 -1.01
N ILE A 8 -1.72 26.81 -1.98
CA ILE A 8 -2.02 26.70 -3.41
C ILE A 8 -1.56 25.36 -3.96
N ALA A 9 -0.31 24.93 -3.81
CA ALA A 9 0.08 23.61 -4.32
C ALA A 9 -0.60 22.46 -3.54
N GLY A 10 -0.89 22.66 -2.24
CA GLY A 10 -1.71 21.73 -1.47
C GLY A 10 -3.20 21.71 -1.88
N SER A 11 -3.77 22.85 -2.29
CA SER A 11 -5.16 22.94 -2.77
C SER A 11 -5.32 22.52 -4.23
N VAL A 12 -4.32 22.82 -5.08
CA VAL A 12 -4.20 22.27 -6.43
C VAL A 12 -4.08 20.77 -6.32
N GLY A 13 -3.11 20.26 -5.55
CA GLY A 13 -2.95 18.84 -5.31
C GLY A 13 -4.27 18.20 -4.89
N LYS A 14 -4.93 18.71 -3.85
CA LYS A 14 -6.26 18.21 -3.45
C LYS A 14 -7.35 18.28 -4.53
N ALA A 15 -7.28 19.23 -5.47
CA ALA A 15 -8.25 19.37 -6.55
C ALA A 15 -7.97 18.41 -7.73
N VAL A 16 -6.71 18.14 -8.07
CA VAL A 16 -6.33 17.30 -9.21
C VAL A 16 -6.02 15.86 -8.83
N PHE A 17 -5.57 15.58 -7.61
CA PHE A 17 -5.24 14.23 -7.14
C PHE A 17 -6.42 13.25 -7.26
N PRO A 18 -7.67 13.61 -6.92
CA PRO A 18 -8.81 12.70 -7.10
C PRO A 18 -9.06 12.34 -8.57
N GLU A 19 -8.72 13.23 -9.51
CA GLU A 19 -8.87 13.00 -10.94
C GLU A 19 -7.75 12.12 -11.50
N ILE A 20 -6.53 12.27 -10.97
CA ILE A 20 -5.40 11.38 -11.23
C ILE A 20 -5.70 9.97 -10.69
N VAL A 21 -6.18 9.87 -9.45
CA VAL A 21 -6.59 8.62 -8.79
C VAL A 21 -7.66 7.88 -9.61
N LYS A 22 -8.68 8.57 -10.12
CA LYS A 22 -9.77 7.96 -10.91
C LYS A 22 -9.31 7.34 -12.22
N LYS A 23 -8.26 7.89 -12.83
CA LYS A 23 -7.70 7.38 -14.09
C LYS A 23 -6.69 6.26 -13.90
N ILE A 24 -6.28 6.02 -12.66
CA ILE A 24 -5.29 5.00 -12.31
C ILE A 24 -6.06 3.73 -11.98
N ASN A 25 -5.75 2.63 -12.68
CA ASN A 25 -6.45 1.35 -12.55
C ASN A 25 -6.52 0.86 -11.09
N SER A 26 -7.63 0.21 -10.76
CA SER A 26 -8.10 -0.24 -9.44
C SER A 26 -7.18 -1.18 -8.64
N GLU A 27 -6.00 -1.54 -9.15
CA GLU A 27 -4.98 -2.28 -8.41
C GLU A 27 -4.25 -1.41 -7.37
N LEU A 28 -4.41 -0.10 -7.47
CA LEU A 28 -3.77 0.87 -6.60
C LEU A 28 -4.70 1.31 -5.48
N ASN A 29 -4.19 1.28 -4.24
CA ASN A 29 -4.87 1.89 -3.12
C ASN A 29 -4.90 3.41 -3.35
N PRO A 30 -6.09 4.01 -3.63
CA PRO A 30 -6.24 5.44 -3.90
C PRO A 30 -5.55 6.32 -2.84
N THR A 31 -5.62 5.86 -1.60
CA THR A 31 -5.07 6.53 -0.42
C THR A 31 -3.54 6.61 -0.44
N ASP A 32 -2.87 5.57 -0.93
CA ASP A 32 -1.40 5.51 -0.91
C ASP A 32 -0.80 6.39 -2.02
N LEU A 33 -1.48 6.45 -3.16
CA LEU A 33 -1.16 7.39 -4.23
C LEU A 33 -1.33 8.85 -3.78
N GLU A 34 -2.46 9.19 -3.15
CA GLU A 34 -2.69 10.55 -2.64
C GLU A 34 -1.62 10.97 -1.62
N LYS A 35 -1.22 10.04 -0.73
CA LYS A 35 -0.15 10.28 0.23
C LYS A 35 1.20 10.51 -0.46
N ALA A 36 1.54 9.70 -1.45
CA ALA A 36 2.78 9.85 -2.19
C ALA A 36 2.81 11.17 -2.98
N LEU A 37 1.70 11.53 -3.65
CA LEU A 37 1.59 12.81 -4.36
C LEU A 37 1.72 14.00 -3.40
N LYS A 38 1.07 13.93 -2.24
CA LYS A 38 1.17 14.96 -1.20
C LYS A 38 2.61 15.09 -0.69
N ALA A 39 3.29 13.97 -0.45
CA ALA A 39 4.68 13.98 0.00
C ALA A 39 5.62 14.57 -1.06
N GLY A 40 5.44 14.19 -2.33
CA GLY A 40 6.21 14.76 -3.44
C GLY A 40 6.06 16.29 -3.52
N VAL A 41 4.83 16.80 -3.46
CA VAL A 41 4.58 18.24 -3.47
C VAL A 41 5.19 18.92 -2.25
N GLN A 42 5.04 18.32 -1.07
CA GLN A 42 5.60 18.88 0.16
C GLN A 42 7.13 18.96 0.11
N SER A 43 7.83 17.92 -0.34
CA SER A 43 9.29 17.94 -0.47
C SER A 43 9.79 18.96 -1.48
N ALA A 44 9.08 19.14 -2.60
CA ALA A 44 9.42 20.17 -3.57
C ALA A 44 9.21 21.59 -3.02
N GLN A 45 8.18 21.78 -2.20
CA GLN A 45 7.91 23.05 -1.51
C GLN A 45 8.91 23.34 -0.39
N GLU A 46 9.30 22.34 0.40
CA GLU A 46 10.33 22.50 1.43
C GLU A 46 11.67 22.90 0.81
N TRP A 47 12.02 22.31 -0.34
CA TRP A 47 13.18 22.74 -1.10
C TRP A 47 13.07 24.19 -1.58
N ASP A 48 11.90 24.59 -2.12
CA ASP A 48 11.64 25.96 -2.60
C ASP A 48 11.70 26.97 -1.45
N ALA A 49 11.13 26.64 -0.29
CA ALA A 49 11.11 27.49 0.89
C ALA A 49 12.51 27.74 1.49
N ASN A 50 13.44 26.81 1.28
CA ASN A 50 14.84 26.94 1.70
C ASN A 50 15.69 27.80 0.73
N GLN A 51 15.13 28.25 -0.39
CA GLN A 51 15.79 29.20 -1.29
C GLN A 51 15.52 30.64 -0.84
N ASP A 52 16.39 31.55 -1.31
CA ASP A 52 16.13 32.99 -1.23
C ASP A 52 14.78 33.31 -1.91
N SER A 53 14.04 34.28 -1.37
CA SER A 53 12.67 34.56 -1.82
C SER A 53 12.57 34.84 -3.32
N ASP A 54 13.58 35.47 -3.91
CA ASP A 54 13.65 35.80 -5.34
C ASP A 54 13.93 34.59 -6.25
N LYS A 55 14.34 33.45 -5.67
CA LYS A 55 14.61 32.18 -6.34
C LYS A 55 13.45 31.18 -6.25
N HIS A 56 12.40 31.49 -5.48
CA HIS A 56 11.21 30.64 -5.39
C HIS A 56 10.59 30.46 -6.77
N LEU A 57 10.19 29.22 -7.09
CA LEU A 57 9.69 28.85 -8.42
C LEU A 57 8.57 29.77 -8.89
N PHE A 58 7.64 30.09 -7.98
CA PHE A 58 6.47 30.91 -8.26
C PHE A 58 6.58 32.36 -7.76
N PHE A 59 7.79 32.84 -7.41
CA PHE A 59 7.99 34.20 -6.88
C PHE A 59 7.38 35.30 -7.76
N ARG A 60 7.50 35.13 -9.09
CA ARG A 60 7.01 36.08 -10.09
C ARG A 60 5.62 35.73 -10.65
N CYS A 61 4.99 34.68 -10.12
CA CYS A 61 3.68 34.23 -10.56
C CYS A 61 2.60 34.74 -9.61
N THR A 62 1.44 35.10 -10.14
CA THR A 62 0.29 35.30 -9.26
C THR A 62 -0.15 33.96 -8.67
N PRO A 63 -0.75 33.95 -7.47
CA PRO A 63 -1.40 32.77 -6.89
C PRO A 63 -2.29 32.01 -7.86
N LYS A 64 -3.06 32.74 -8.68
CA LYS A 64 -3.99 32.20 -9.66
C LYS A 64 -3.26 31.52 -10.82
N ASP A 65 -2.20 32.13 -11.32
CA ASP A 65 -1.43 31.57 -12.44
C ASP A 65 -0.65 30.32 -12.04
N ALA A 66 -0.03 30.35 -10.86
CA ALA A 66 0.64 29.18 -10.29
C ALA A 66 -0.35 28.01 -10.12
N ARG A 67 -1.55 28.31 -9.63
CA ARG A 67 -2.64 27.33 -9.48
C ARG A 67 -3.01 26.69 -10.81
N GLU A 68 -3.34 27.52 -11.81
CA GLU A 68 -3.79 27.03 -13.12
C GLU A 68 -2.69 26.24 -13.84
N LEU A 69 -1.43 26.66 -13.72
CA LEU A 69 -0.31 25.95 -14.33
C LEU A 69 -0.15 24.55 -13.73
N LEU A 70 -0.14 24.44 -12.40
CA LEU A 70 -0.05 23.15 -11.72
C LEU A 70 -1.27 22.28 -12.01
N GLU A 71 -2.48 22.85 -12.05
CA GLU A 71 -3.70 22.12 -12.43
C GLU A 71 -3.59 21.55 -13.85
N ARG A 72 -3.13 22.34 -14.83
CA ARG A 72 -2.89 21.85 -16.19
C ARG A 72 -1.81 20.77 -16.24
N PHE A 73 -0.74 20.94 -15.48
CA PHE A 73 0.36 19.97 -15.40
C PHE A 73 -0.12 18.62 -14.90
N PHE A 74 -0.85 18.58 -13.78
CA PHE A 74 -1.37 17.33 -13.21
C PHE A 74 -2.52 16.71 -14.01
N LYS A 75 -3.20 17.49 -14.86
CA LYS A 75 -4.21 16.99 -15.82
C LYS A 75 -3.61 16.46 -17.11
N ASP A 76 -2.37 16.79 -17.42
CA ASP A 76 -1.70 16.31 -18.63
C ASP A 76 -1.60 14.79 -18.60
N THR A 77 -1.92 14.16 -19.73
CA THR A 77 -1.98 12.69 -19.80
C THR A 77 -0.58 12.07 -19.71
N GLY A 78 0.44 12.72 -20.26
CA GLY A 78 1.82 12.25 -20.15
C GLY A 78 2.34 12.32 -18.72
N VAL A 79 1.94 13.34 -17.95
CA VAL A 79 2.27 13.41 -16.51
C VAL A 79 1.57 12.29 -15.74
N GLN A 80 0.31 12.01 -16.04
CA GLN A 80 -0.44 10.93 -15.41
C GLN A 80 0.17 9.55 -15.70
N GLU A 81 0.62 9.31 -16.94
CA GLU A 81 1.32 8.09 -17.33
C GLU A 81 2.66 7.94 -16.59
N GLU A 82 3.47 8.99 -16.52
CA GLU A 82 4.74 8.96 -15.78
C GLU A 82 4.54 8.70 -14.27
N LEU A 83 3.47 9.23 -13.68
CA LEU A 83 3.12 8.99 -12.28
C LEU A 83 2.60 7.56 -12.04
N GLN A 84 2.14 6.84 -13.06
CA GLN A 84 1.71 5.44 -12.92
C GLN A 84 2.89 4.45 -12.89
N LYS A 85 4.00 4.79 -13.54
CA LYS A 85 5.16 3.89 -13.72
C LYS A 85 5.74 3.29 -12.43
N PRO A 86 5.83 4.00 -11.29
CA PRO A 86 6.30 3.39 -10.05
C PRO A 86 5.49 2.18 -9.61
N PHE A 87 4.23 2.09 -10.02
CA PHE A 87 3.33 1.03 -9.61
C PHE A 87 3.22 -0.09 -10.64
N THR A 88 3.21 0.25 -11.94
CA THR A 88 3.12 -0.73 -13.03
C THR A 88 4.48 -1.33 -13.37
N GLU A 89 5.49 -0.49 -13.52
CA GLU A 89 6.82 -0.84 -14.02
C GLU A 89 7.90 -0.84 -12.92
N LYS A 90 7.57 -0.33 -11.72
CA LYS A 90 8.49 -0.15 -10.58
C LYS A 90 9.67 0.78 -10.90
N THR A 91 9.48 1.70 -11.83
CA THR A 91 10.49 2.68 -12.25
C THR A 91 10.14 4.08 -11.75
N THR A 92 11.16 4.92 -11.56
CA THR A 92 10.99 6.34 -11.22
C THR A 92 10.35 7.11 -12.38
N PRO A 93 9.46 8.09 -12.13
CA PRO A 93 8.94 8.95 -13.18
C PRO A 93 10.07 9.65 -13.93
N ASN A 94 9.97 9.75 -15.25
CA ASN A 94 11.03 10.32 -16.07
C ASN A 94 11.06 11.85 -15.95
N LEU A 95 12.06 12.37 -15.24
CA LEU A 95 12.25 13.81 -15.01
C LEU A 95 12.29 14.63 -16.31
N GLN A 96 12.94 14.13 -17.36
CA GLN A 96 13.05 14.86 -18.64
C GLN A 96 11.70 14.96 -19.35
N VAL A 97 10.83 13.95 -19.21
CA VAL A 97 9.46 13.99 -19.75
C VAL A 97 8.64 15.01 -18.96
N LEU A 98 8.73 15.00 -17.63
CA LEU A 98 8.02 15.97 -16.78
C LEU A 98 8.45 17.42 -17.09
N ILE A 99 9.75 17.67 -17.26
CA ILE A 99 10.27 19.00 -17.63
C ILE A 99 9.72 19.44 -18.99
N LYS A 100 9.78 18.59 -20.01
CA LYS A 100 9.24 18.90 -21.35
C LYS A 100 7.76 19.26 -21.32
N ILE A 101 6.96 18.53 -20.55
CA ILE A 101 5.52 18.82 -20.42
C ILE A 101 5.31 20.14 -19.68
N PHE A 102 6.06 20.39 -18.61
CA PHE A 102 5.98 21.64 -17.87
C PHE A 102 6.36 22.84 -18.75
N ASP A 103 7.44 22.73 -19.54
CA ASP A 103 7.89 23.77 -20.46
C ASP A 103 6.89 24.01 -21.59
N LYS A 104 6.22 22.95 -22.09
CA LYS A 104 5.13 23.07 -23.06
C LYS A 104 3.97 23.88 -22.48
N ILE A 105 3.51 23.55 -21.28
CA ILE A 105 2.40 24.26 -20.59
C ILE A 105 2.78 25.71 -20.28
N LYS A 106 4.04 25.94 -19.89
CA LYS A 106 4.59 27.28 -19.67
C LYS A 106 4.63 28.10 -20.97
N SER A 107 4.92 27.48 -22.11
CA SER A 107 5.00 28.16 -23.41
C SER A 107 3.65 28.76 -23.83
N ASP A 108 2.53 28.18 -23.38
CA ASP A 108 1.19 28.75 -23.57
C ASP A 108 0.95 30.03 -22.73
N LYS A 109 1.84 30.34 -21.78
CA LYS A 109 1.80 31.51 -20.90
C LYS A 109 3.16 32.25 -20.90
N PRO A 110 3.53 32.94 -22.00
CA PRO A 110 4.84 33.58 -22.14
C PRO A 110 5.11 34.70 -21.11
N ASN A 111 4.07 35.21 -20.44
CA ASN A 111 4.19 36.24 -19.40
C ASN A 111 4.75 35.69 -18.08
N LEU A 112 4.78 34.36 -17.89
CA LEU A 112 5.29 33.74 -16.66
C LEU A 112 6.81 33.57 -16.74
N LYS A 113 7.50 34.26 -15.83
CA LYS A 113 8.96 34.20 -15.71
C LYS A 113 9.33 33.31 -14.52
N PHE A 114 10.19 32.33 -14.79
CA PHE A 114 10.74 31.42 -13.78
C PHE A 114 12.24 31.68 -13.65
N HIS A 115 12.80 31.43 -12.47
CA HIS A 115 14.24 31.44 -12.29
C HIS A 115 14.88 30.23 -12.98
N ASP A 116 16.12 30.40 -13.42
CA ASP A 116 16.82 29.41 -14.23
C ASP A 116 17.05 28.15 -13.39
N LYS A 117 16.74 26.97 -13.96
CA LYS A 117 16.77 25.65 -13.30
C LYS A 117 15.81 25.42 -12.11
N SER A 118 15.05 26.41 -11.64
CA SER A 118 14.11 26.18 -10.52
C SER A 118 13.05 25.13 -10.86
N ILE A 119 12.58 25.08 -12.11
CA ILE A 119 11.60 24.06 -12.58
C ILE A 119 12.21 22.65 -12.48
N GLU A 120 13.44 22.48 -12.98
CA GLU A 120 14.15 21.20 -12.96
C GLU A 120 14.37 20.71 -11.52
N HIS A 121 14.86 21.59 -10.64
CA HIS A 121 15.11 21.23 -9.25
C HIS A 121 13.81 20.91 -8.49
N TRP A 122 12.76 21.68 -8.72
CA TRP A 122 11.45 21.45 -8.11
C TRP A 122 10.86 20.10 -8.57
N LEU A 123 10.85 19.84 -9.87
CA LEU A 123 10.34 18.57 -10.43
C LEU A 123 11.18 17.37 -9.99
N LYS A 124 12.49 17.53 -9.86
CA LYS A 124 13.38 16.49 -9.32
C LYS A 124 13.01 16.15 -7.88
N LYS A 125 12.87 17.16 -7.02
CA LYS A 125 12.48 16.96 -5.61
C LYS A 125 11.11 16.32 -5.48
N PHE A 126 10.17 16.74 -6.33
CA PHE A 126 8.85 16.12 -6.42
C PHE A 126 8.95 14.63 -6.81
N ALA A 127 9.64 14.32 -7.92
CA ALA A 127 9.71 12.97 -8.47
C ALA A 127 10.46 12.00 -7.54
N ASP A 128 11.56 12.45 -6.94
CA ASP A 128 12.37 11.65 -6.02
C ASP A 128 11.54 11.26 -4.78
N ALA A 129 10.92 12.23 -4.11
CA ALA A 129 10.11 11.99 -2.92
C ALA A 129 8.85 11.17 -3.25
N TYR A 130 8.19 11.46 -4.37
CA TYR A 130 7.07 10.66 -4.84
C TYR A 130 7.47 9.19 -5.04
N PHE A 131 8.58 8.94 -5.73
CA PHE A 131 9.06 7.58 -5.98
C PHE A 131 9.46 6.86 -4.69
N GLU A 132 10.11 7.54 -3.75
CA GLU A 132 10.50 6.96 -2.47
C GLU A 132 9.27 6.51 -1.65
N HIS A 133 8.25 7.37 -1.58
CA HIS A 133 7.01 7.05 -0.88
C HIS A 133 6.25 5.91 -1.56
N THR A 134 6.09 5.95 -2.88
CA THR A 134 5.42 4.88 -3.64
C THR A 134 6.14 3.54 -3.49
N ASN A 135 7.47 3.52 -3.60
CA ASN A 135 8.27 2.31 -3.41
C ASN A 135 8.14 1.75 -1.98
N THR A 136 8.11 2.63 -0.97
CA THR A 136 7.90 2.23 0.43
C THR A 136 6.53 1.57 0.63
N TYR A 137 5.47 2.16 0.06
CA TYR A 137 4.13 1.57 0.13
C TYR A 137 4.05 0.23 -0.61
N LEU A 138 4.68 0.11 -1.77
CA LEU A 138 4.75 -1.15 -2.51
C LEU A 138 5.46 -2.25 -1.71
N LYS A 139 6.60 -1.95 -1.10
CA LYS A 139 7.32 -2.90 -0.22
C LYS A 139 6.44 -3.35 0.95
N PHE A 140 5.71 -2.43 1.57
CA PHE A 140 4.79 -2.76 2.66
C PHE A 140 3.65 -3.68 2.22
N GLN A 141 3.04 -3.43 1.06
CA GLN A 141 1.96 -4.28 0.54
C GLN A 141 2.45 -5.71 0.22
N ILE A 142 3.65 -5.84 -0.36
CA ILE A 142 4.26 -7.15 -0.61
C ILE A 142 4.50 -7.89 0.71
N ALA A 143 5.18 -7.24 1.67
CA ALA A 143 5.46 -7.84 2.98
C ALA A 143 4.18 -8.24 3.73
N LYS A 144 3.13 -7.40 3.66
CA LYS A 144 1.82 -7.70 4.24
C LYS A 144 1.19 -8.94 3.58
N SER A 145 1.21 -9.03 2.25
CA SER A 145 0.70 -10.19 1.52
C SER A 145 1.44 -11.46 1.92
N ASP A 146 2.78 -11.41 1.98
CA ASP A 146 3.59 -12.56 2.34
C ASP A 146 3.36 -13.00 3.80
N TYR A 147 3.21 -12.05 4.71
CA TYR A 147 2.84 -12.33 6.09
C TYR A 147 1.44 -12.98 6.20
N LEU A 148 0.45 -12.48 5.46
CA LEU A 148 -0.89 -13.07 5.44
C LEU A 148 -0.90 -14.49 4.85
N LYS A 149 -0.08 -14.75 3.83
CA LYS A 149 0.12 -16.12 3.29
C LYS A 149 0.75 -17.04 4.34
N GLN A 150 1.74 -16.58 5.09
CA GLN A 150 2.35 -17.34 6.18
C GLN A 150 1.34 -17.64 7.29
N LEU A 151 0.51 -16.67 7.67
CA LEU A 151 -0.57 -16.87 8.64
C LEU A 151 -1.58 -17.91 8.14
N LEU A 152 -2.05 -17.81 6.90
CA LEU A 152 -2.96 -18.79 6.32
C LEU A 152 -2.36 -20.20 6.35
N GLY A 153 -1.09 -20.36 5.97
CA GLY A 153 -0.40 -21.65 6.05
C GLY A 153 -0.22 -22.17 7.48
N TYR A 154 -0.09 -21.29 8.48
CA TYR A 154 0.01 -21.67 9.89
C TYR A 154 -1.33 -22.12 10.45
N PHE A 155 -2.43 -21.50 10.04
CA PHE A 155 -3.79 -21.80 10.53
C PHE A 155 -4.53 -22.87 9.72
N ASP A 156 -4.06 -23.24 8.52
CA ASP A 156 -4.61 -24.35 7.72
C ASP A 156 -4.48 -25.71 8.43
N GLY A 157 -3.59 -25.84 9.40
CA GLY A 157 -3.37 -27.05 10.21
C GLY A 157 -3.86 -26.97 11.65
N VAL A 158 -4.55 -25.89 12.05
CA VAL A 158 -5.00 -25.72 13.45
C VAL A 158 -6.42 -26.25 13.61
N GLU A 159 -6.54 -27.46 14.16
CA GLU A 159 -7.81 -27.99 14.66
C GLU A 159 -8.10 -27.43 16.05
N PHE A 160 -9.15 -26.61 16.17
CA PHE A 160 -9.60 -26.10 17.45
C PHE A 160 -10.32 -27.19 18.25
N VAL A 161 -9.57 -27.93 19.06
CA VAL A 161 -10.14 -28.94 19.98
C VAL A 161 -11.08 -28.25 20.97
N GLY A 162 -12.37 -28.59 20.93
CA GLY A 162 -13.39 -28.10 21.87
C GLY A 162 -14.33 -27.01 21.34
N ILE A 163 -14.09 -26.47 20.14
CA ILE A 163 -15.07 -25.61 19.45
C ILE A 163 -15.57 -26.40 18.23
N LYS A 164 -16.88 -26.68 18.19
CA LYS A 164 -17.51 -27.40 17.07
C LYS A 164 -17.61 -26.46 15.85
N VAL A 165 -16.47 -26.25 15.18
CA VAL A 165 -16.40 -25.51 13.91
C VAL A 165 -16.82 -26.47 12.80
N LYS A 166 -17.87 -26.13 12.05
CA LYS A 166 -18.28 -26.88 10.86
C LYS A 166 -17.22 -26.74 9.78
N THR A 167 -16.27 -27.66 9.71
CA THR A 167 -15.32 -27.77 8.60
C THR A 167 -15.97 -28.50 7.43
N LYS A 168 -15.54 -28.20 6.19
CA LYS A 168 -16.00 -28.83 4.94
C LYS A 168 -15.75 -30.35 4.85
N GLU A 169 -15.19 -30.97 5.89
CA GLU A 169 -14.88 -32.40 5.94
C GLU A 169 -16.04 -33.27 6.44
N GLU A 170 -17.15 -32.68 6.89
CA GLU A 170 -18.35 -33.41 7.34
C GLU A 170 -18.92 -34.37 6.26
N GLU A 171 -18.56 -34.21 4.98
CA GLU A 171 -18.97 -35.13 3.90
C GLU A 171 -18.09 -36.39 3.75
N LYS A 172 -16.85 -36.41 4.29
CA LYS A 172 -15.95 -37.57 4.13
C LYS A 172 -16.13 -38.64 5.21
N PHE A 173 -16.66 -38.28 6.38
CA PHE A 173 -16.80 -39.20 7.52
C PHE A 173 -18.09 -40.01 7.53
N ALA A 174 -19.00 -39.79 6.57
CA ALA A 174 -20.24 -40.57 6.45
C ALA A 174 -20.04 -42.05 6.05
N LYS A 175 -18.80 -42.51 5.83
CA LYS A 175 -18.46 -43.88 5.39
C LYS A 175 -17.60 -44.70 6.36
N LEU A 176 -17.69 -44.47 7.68
CA LEU A 176 -17.03 -45.36 8.65
C LEU A 176 -17.96 -45.83 9.77
N PRO A 177 -18.85 -46.79 9.50
CA PRO A 177 -19.27 -47.74 10.52
C PRO A 177 -18.81 -49.14 10.11
N GLN A 178 -17.55 -49.52 10.41
CA GLN A 178 -17.08 -50.93 10.49
C GLN A 178 -15.56 -51.06 10.81
N ILE A 179 -15.02 -50.40 11.85
CA ILE A 179 -13.63 -50.68 12.30
C ILE A 179 -13.51 -50.97 13.81
N PHE A 180 -14.61 -51.12 14.54
CA PHE A 180 -14.55 -51.62 15.92
C PHE A 180 -15.51 -52.78 16.13
N VAL A 181 -15.05 -53.98 15.76
CA VAL A 181 -15.55 -55.21 16.37
C VAL A 181 -14.68 -55.44 17.60
N MET A 182 -15.24 -55.21 18.79
CA MET A 182 -14.60 -55.48 20.06
C MET A 182 -14.90 -56.94 20.43
N PRO A 183 -13.91 -57.86 20.50
CA PRO A 183 -14.19 -59.21 20.96
C PRO A 183 -14.39 -59.18 22.48
N ASN A 184 -15.46 -59.83 22.96
CA ASN A 184 -15.72 -59.98 24.39
C ASN A 184 -14.59 -60.77 25.04
N VAL A 185 -13.83 -60.12 25.92
CA VAL A 185 -12.85 -60.78 26.79
C VAL A 185 -13.59 -61.25 28.03
N VAL A 186 -13.62 -62.56 28.26
CA VAL A 186 -14.15 -63.17 29.50
C VAL A 186 -12.96 -63.39 30.43
N GLU A 187 -12.95 -62.73 31.59
CA GLU A 187 -11.93 -62.92 32.63
C GLU A 187 -12.11 -64.28 33.31
N GLN A 188 -11.06 -65.11 33.32
CA GLN A 188 -11.00 -66.31 34.15
C GLN A 188 -10.51 -65.91 35.55
N VAL A 189 -11.39 -66.02 36.54
CA VAL A 189 -11.05 -65.83 37.95
C VAL A 189 -10.50 -67.15 38.50
N GLU A 190 -9.18 -67.25 38.68
CA GLU A 190 -8.58 -68.33 39.46
C GLU A 190 -8.81 -68.07 40.96
N VAL A 191 -9.69 -68.88 41.57
CA VAL A 191 -9.86 -68.90 43.02
C VAL A 191 -8.66 -69.61 43.63
N ARG A 192 -7.74 -68.84 44.22
CA ARG A 192 -6.68 -69.38 45.09
C ARG A 192 -7.29 -69.74 46.44
N GLU A 193 -7.47 -71.03 46.70
CA GLU A 193 -7.84 -71.56 48.01
C GLU A 193 -6.73 -71.25 49.03
N SER A 194 -7.05 -70.44 50.03
CA SER A 194 -6.20 -70.21 51.21
C SER A 194 -6.40 -71.34 52.22
N ILE A 195 -5.28 -71.90 52.64
CA ILE A 195 -5.18 -73.08 53.50
C ILE A 195 -5.36 -72.66 54.97
N GLY A 196 -6.35 -73.25 55.64
CA GLY A 196 -6.24 -73.76 57.01
C GLY A 196 -6.82 -72.94 58.17
N LEU A 197 -7.92 -73.42 58.78
CA LEU A 197 -8.03 -73.89 60.17
C LEU A 197 -9.48 -73.92 60.70
N ARG A 198 -10.05 -75.11 60.99
CA ARG A 198 -10.31 -75.62 62.37
C ARG A 198 -11.20 -76.87 62.44
N LEU A 199 -10.67 -77.86 63.18
CA LEU A 199 -11.29 -78.76 64.18
C LEU A 199 -12.27 -79.87 63.72
N LYS A 200 -11.82 -81.12 63.91
CA LYS A 200 -12.68 -82.24 64.31
C LYS A 200 -12.54 -82.45 65.83
N SER A 201 -13.71 -82.66 66.44
CA SER A 201 -14.06 -83.14 67.80
C SER A 201 -12.94 -83.49 68.77
#